data_AF-A0A2J6HQ81-F1
#
_entry.id   AF-A0A2J6HQ81-F1
#
_cell.length_a   1.000
_cell.length_b   1.000
_cell.length_c   1.000
_cell.angle_alpha   90.00
_cell.angle_beta   90.00
_cell.angle_gamma   90.00
#
_symmetry.space_group_name_H-M   'P 1'
#
loop_
_entity.id
_entity.type
_entity.pdbx_description
1 polymer ?
#
loop_
_entity_poly.entity_id
_entity_poly.type
_entity_poly.pdbx_seq_one_letter_code
_entity_poly.pdbx_strand_id
1 'polypeptide(L)'
;MANLKGILDSIRKIMWTDTGLNGDAQRIEQLGWMLFFKIFSDKDKELELMDDSYVSPIPDELHWDAWAGDDEGITGDELQNFVDNRLFKTLKNIQLVPTEDLKYKRALILREVFEGNNNYMKSGTNIRKVLNKLNEIDFNTTKDKHAFGELYETILK
;
A
#
# COMPACT_ATOMS: atom_id res chain seq x y z
N MET A 1 -4.99 -1.11 -22.54
CA MET A 1 -3.90 -0.98 -21.56
C MET A 1 -4.17 0.26 -20.73
N ALA A 2 -4.19 0.12 -19.41
CA ALA A 2 -4.32 1.28 -18.53
C ALA A 2 -3.18 2.26 -18.82
N ASN A 3 -3.51 3.54 -18.99
CA ASN A 3 -2.52 4.60 -19.13
C ASN A 3 -1.95 4.88 -17.73
N LEU A 4 -0.91 4.14 -17.33
CA LEU A 4 -0.29 4.25 -16.01
C LEU A 4 0.07 5.70 -15.66
N LYS A 5 0.62 6.45 -16.62
CA LYS A 5 0.88 7.89 -16.44
C LYS A 5 -0.39 8.67 -16.08
N GLY A 6 -1.49 8.41 -16.79
CA GLY A 6 -2.79 9.03 -16.53
C GLY A 6 -3.37 8.66 -15.15
N ILE A 7 -3.17 7.42 -14.70
CA ILE A 7 -3.57 6.98 -13.35
C ILE A 7 -2.78 7.76 -12.29
N LEU A 8 -1.46 7.84 -12.46
CA LEU A 8 -0.56 8.51 -11.51
C LEU A 8 -0.79 10.02 -11.47
N ASP A 9 -1.05 10.64 -12.62
CA ASP A 9 -1.47 12.05 -12.70
C ASP A 9 -2.81 12.28 -11.97
N SER A 10 -3.72 11.31 -12.05
CA SER A 10 -5.00 11.37 -11.32
C SER A 10 -4.80 11.23 -9.81
N ILE A 11 -3.97 10.29 -9.37
CA ILE A 11 -3.59 10.12 -7.95
C ILE A 11 -2.97 11.41 -7.42
N ARG A 12 -2.02 12.01 -8.15
CA ARG A 12 -1.38 13.27 -7.76
C ARG A 12 -2.40 14.39 -7.58
N LYS A 13 -3.36 14.53 -8.51
CA LYS A 13 -4.44 15.51 -8.41
C LYS A 13 -5.33 15.29 -7.19
N ILE A 14 -5.66 14.03 -6.87
CA ILE A 14 -6.43 13.70 -5.66
C ILE A 14 -5.63 14.12 -4.41
N MET A 15 -4.36 13.74 -4.33
CA MET A 15 -3.47 14.07 -3.22
C MET A 15 -3.28 15.58 -3.03
N TRP A 16 -3.29 16.37 -4.09
CA TRP A 16 -3.24 17.84 -4.00
C TRP A 16 -4.44 18.47 -3.29
N THR A 17 -5.58 17.77 -3.23
CA THR A 17 -6.77 18.25 -2.52
C THR A 17 -6.83 17.83 -1.06
N ASP A 18 -5.89 16.99 -0.60
CA ASP A 18 -5.85 16.53 0.78
C ASP A 18 -5.06 17.52 1.66
N THR A 19 -5.70 18.05 2.69
CA THR A 19 -5.11 19.04 3.60
C THR A 19 -4.00 18.48 4.47
N GLY A 20 -3.86 17.15 4.55
CA GLY A 20 -2.80 16.49 5.30
C GLY A 20 -1.45 16.46 4.58
N LEU A 21 -1.41 16.73 3.27
CA LEU A 21 -0.20 16.63 2.44
C LEU A 21 0.41 18.00 2.15
N ASN A 22 1.50 18.32 2.84
CA ASN A 22 2.27 19.54 2.75
C ASN A 22 3.54 19.38 1.89
N GLY A 23 3.35 19.31 0.58
CA GLY A 23 4.43 19.28 -0.41
C GLY A 23 4.66 17.92 -1.05
N ASP A 24 5.55 17.87 -2.03
CA ASP A 24 5.72 16.69 -2.88
C ASP A 24 6.35 15.52 -2.12
N ALA A 25 7.30 15.76 -1.22
CA ALA A 25 7.92 14.73 -0.39
C ALA A 25 6.89 13.90 0.40
N GLN A 26 5.86 14.52 0.97
CA GLN A 26 4.81 13.79 1.69
C GLN A 26 3.88 13.03 0.76
N ARG A 27 3.60 13.55 -0.44
CA ARG A 27 2.79 12.83 -1.45
C ARG A 27 3.51 11.59 -1.96
N ILE A 28 4.83 11.72 -2.10
CA ILE A 28 5.76 10.67 -2.45
C ILE A 28 5.76 9.58 -1.38
N GLU A 29 5.94 9.95 -0.11
CA GLU A 29 5.92 9.02 1.01
C GLU A 29 4.55 8.33 1.13
N GLN A 30 3.46 9.10 1.00
CA GLN A 30 2.09 8.61 1.00
C GLN A 30 1.84 7.58 -0.11
N LEU A 31 2.26 7.88 -1.33
CA LEU A 31 2.10 6.97 -2.47
C LEU A 31 3.01 5.74 -2.34
N GLY A 32 4.21 5.93 -1.79
CA GLY A 32 5.22 4.89 -1.59
C GLY A 32 4.71 3.75 -0.73
N TRP A 33 4.19 4.04 0.47
CA TRP A 33 3.69 2.98 1.36
C TRP A 33 2.45 2.28 0.77
N MET A 34 1.55 3.02 0.12
CA MET A 34 0.34 2.46 -0.48
C MET A 34 0.69 1.46 -1.59
N LEU A 35 1.61 1.85 -2.47
CA LEU A 35 2.09 0.99 -3.56
C LEU A 35 2.85 -0.22 -3.03
N PHE A 36 3.76 0.00 -2.09
CA PHE A 36 4.48 -1.09 -1.43
C PHE A 36 3.48 -2.10 -0.85
N PHE A 37 2.50 -1.64 -0.10
CA PHE A 37 1.59 -2.53 0.61
C PHE A 37 0.68 -3.31 -0.33
N LYS A 38 0.16 -2.69 -1.40
CA LYS A 38 -0.60 -3.40 -2.44
C LYS A 38 0.23 -4.54 -3.04
N ILE A 39 1.42 -4.22 -3.55
CA ILE A 39 2.30 -5.19 -4.21
C ILE A 39 2.72 -6.29 -3.24
N PHE A 40 3.04 -5.92 -2.00
CA PHE A 40 3.43 -6.87 -0.98
C PHE A 40 2.29 -7.84 -0.69
N SER A 41 1.08 -7.32 -0.43
CA SER A 41 -0.12 -8.11 -0.12
C SER A 41 -0.50 -9.06 -1.26
N ASP A 42 -0.46 -8.61 -2.51
CA ASP A 42 -0.78 -9.45 -3.68
C ASP A 42 0.19 -10.63 -3.79
N LYS A 43 1.50 -10.37 -3.66
CA LYS A 43 2.53 -11.42 -3.66
C LYS A 43 2.45 -12.34 -2.45
N ASP A 44 1.98 -11.80 -1.32
CA ASP A 44 1.84 -12.56 -0.09
C ASP A 44 0.77 -13.65 -0.23
N LYS A 45 -0.37 -13.28 -0.81
CA LYS A 45 -1.43 -14.23 -1.16
C LYS A 45 -1.01 -15.22 -2.24
N GLU A 46 -0.28 -14.76 -3.26
CA GLU A 46 0.28 -15.65 -4.28
C GLU A 46 1.16 -16.74 -3.65
N LEU A 47 2.00 -16.37 -2.68
CA LEU A 47 2.84 -17.34 -1.95
C LEU A 47 2.00 -18.33 -1.13
N GLU A 48 0.96 -17.89 -0.43
CA GLU A 48 0.07 -18.80 0.32
C GLU A 48 -0.66 -19.80 -0.59
N LEU A 49 -0.95 -19.40 -1.84
CA LEU A 49 -1.56 -20.30 -2.83
C LEU A 49 -0.56 -21.28 -3.45
N MET A 50 0.73 -20.91 -3.49
CA MET A 50 1.78 -21.71 -4.13
C MET A 50 2.51 -22.64 -3.16
N ASP A 51 2.52 -22.34 -1.87
CA ASP A 51 3.23 -23.07 -0.84
C ASP A 51 2.33 -23.27 0.40
N ASP A 52 1.80 -24.48 0.57
CA ASP A 52 0.94 -24.85 1.70
C ASP A 52 1.65 -24.71 3.07
N SER A 53 2.99 -24.61 3.09
CA SER A 53 3.76 -24.43 4.32
C SER A 53 4.01 -22.95 4.66
N TYR A 54 3.77 -22.05 3.71
CA TYR A 54 3.87 -20.63 3.93
C TYR A 54 2.66 -20.11 4.72
N VAL A 55 2.93 -19.19 5.65
CA VAL A 55 1.89 -18.52 6.44
C VAL A 55 2.14 -17.03 6.37
N SER A 56 1.13 -16.27 5.95
CA SER A 56 1.21 -14.82 5.88
C SER A 56 1.63 -14.18 7.21
N PRO A 57 2.48 -13.13 7.18
CA PRO A 57 2.66 -12.25 8.33
C PRO A 57 1.57 -11.17 8.44
N ILE A 58 0.71 -11.03 7.44
CA ILE A 58 -0.41 -10.08 7.39
C ILE A 58 -1.66 -10.78 7.95
N PRO A 59 -2.36 -10.19 8.92
CA PRO A 59 -3.70 -10.67 9.30
C PRO A 59 -4.69 -10.59 8.14
N ASP A 60 -5.58 -11.57 8.01
CA ASP A 60 -6.57 -11.67 6.92
C ASP A 60 -7.32 -10.35 6.64
N GLU A 61 -7.74 -9.65 7.70
CA GLU A 61 -8.51 -8.40 7.58
C GLU A 61 -7.69 -7.20 7.10
N LEU A 62 -6.35 -7.32 7.09
CA LEU A 62 -5.45 -6.25 6.69
C LEU A 62 -4.92 -6.42 5.27
N HIS A 63 -5.09 -7.60 4.65
CA HIS A 63 -4.75 -7.77 3.24
C HIS A 63 -5.48 -6.74 2.37
N TRP A 64 -4.80 -6.30 1.31
CA TRP A 64 -5.25 -5.20 0.46
C TRP A 64 -6.69 -5.40 -0.04
N ASP A 65 -7.02 -6.59 -0.51
CA ASP A 65 -8.35 -6.91 -1.04
C ASP A 65 -9.45 -6.89 0.03
N ALA A 66 -9.13 -7.10 1.30
CA ALA A 66 -10.11 -7.12 2.39
C ALA A 66 -10.68 -5.73 2.72
N TRP A 67 -9.93 -4.64 2.48
CA TRP A 67 -10.36 -3.29 2.84
C TRP A 67 -10.20 -2.25 1.71
N ALA A 68 -9.21 -2.42 0.82
CA ALA A 68 -8.91 -1.50 -0.27
C ALA A 68 -9.36 -2.02 -1.64
N GLY A 69 -9.52 -3.33 -1.82
CA GLY A 69 -9.81 -3.94 -3.13
C GLY A 69 -11.21 -3.69 -3.68
N ASP A 70 -12.20 -3.47 -2.81
CA ASP A 70 -13.55 -3.07 -3.21
C ASP A 70 -13.62 -1.55 -3.42
N ASP A 71 -13.93 -1.12 -4.64
CA ASP A 71 -14.05 0.30 -5.02
C ASP A 71 -15.23 1.00 -4.31
N GLU A 72 -16.22 0.23 -3.83
CA GLU A 72 -17.36 0.70 -3.01
C GLU A 72 -17.19 0.42 -1.51
N GLY A 73 -15.99 -0.04 -1.09
CA GLY A 73 -15.69 -0.36 0.31
C GLY A 73 -15.64 0.86 1.25
N ILE A 74 -15.19 0.63 2.49
CA ILE A 74 -15.14 1.65 3.56
C ILE A 74 -14.53 2.98 3.09
N THR A 75 -15.05 4.11 3.56
CA THR A 75 -14.64 5.45 3.11
C THR A 75 -14.81 6.48 4.24
N GLY A 76 -14.46 7.74 3.98
CA GLY A 76 -14.59 8.83 4.97
C GLY A 76 -13.82 8.54 6.25
N ASP A 77 -14.34 9.03 7.38
CA ASP A 77 -13.66 8.94 8.69
C ASP A 77 -13.38 7.49 9.10
N GLU A 78 -14.23 6.54 8.69
CA GLU A 78 -14.03 5.11 8.97
C GLU A 78 -12.74 4.59 8.32
N LEU A 79 -12.54 4.88 7.03
CA LEU A 79 -11.34 4.45 6.31
C LEU A 79 -10.08 5.14 6.87
N GLN A 80 -10.17 6.44 7.19
CA GLN A 80 -9.04 7.14 7.80
C GLN A 80 -8.65 6.50 9.13
N ASN A 81 -9.63 6.24 10.00
CA ASN A 81 -9.40 5.60 11.29
C ASN A 81 -8.86 4.17 11.14
N PHE A 82 -9.36 3.42 10.16
CA PHE A 82 -8.83 2.09 9.85
C PHE A 82 -7.34 2.17 9.47
N VAL A 83 -6.97 3.05 8.55
CA VAL A 83 -5.57 3.20 8.12
C VAL A 83 -4.69 3.60 9.31
N ASP A 84 -5.05 4.67 10.03
CA ASP A 84 -4.22 5.21 11.11
C ASP A 84 -4.10 4.26 12.32
N ASN A 85 -5.24 3.74 12.78
CA ASN A 85 -5.32 3.08 14.10
C ASN A 85 -5.39 1.55 14.04
N ARG A 86 -5.71 0.96 12.88
CA ARG A 86 -5.71 -0.49 12.67
C ARG A 86 -4.52 -0.91 11.81
N LEU A 87 -4.48 -0.50 10.54
CA LEU A 87 -3.47 -0.94 9.59
C LEU A 87 -2.06 -0.57 10.05
N PHE A 88 -1.75 0.73 10.17
CA PHE A 88 -0.41 1.18 10.56
C PHE A 88 -0.01 0.64 11.93
N LYS A 89 -0.92 0.69 12.91
CA LYS A 89 -0.62 0.21 14.26
C LYS A 89 -0.30 -1.28 14.29
N THR A 90 -1.09 -2.12 13.62
CA THR A 90 -0.85 -3.57 13.61
C THR A 90 0.45 -3.91 12.88
N LEU A 91 0.68 -3.33 11.71
CA LEU A 91 1.85 -3.65 10.90
C LEU A 91 3.17 -3.14 11.52
N LYS A 92 3.14 -2.00 12.23
CA LYS A 92 4.28 -1.52 13.06
C LYS A 92 4.59 -2.45 14.23
N ASN A 93 3.59 -3.18 14.75
CA ASN A 93 3.73 -3.99 15.97
C ASN A 93 3.70 -5.50 15.69
N ILE A 94 4.03 -5.93 14.46
CA ILE A 94 4.16 -7.35 14.15
C ILE A 94 5.22 -7.96 15.07
N GLN A 95 4.83 -9.04 15.76
CA GLN A 95 5.75 -9.78 16.61
C GLN A 95 6.75 -10.54 15.74
N LEU A 96 8.03 -10.24 15.95
CA LEU A 96 9.12 -10.93 15.27
C LEU A 96 9.75 -11.95 16.21
N VAL A 97 9.57 -13.23 15.89
CA VAL A 97 10.31 -14.32 16.50
C VAL A 97 11.47 -14.68 15.56
N PRO A 98 12.73 -14.44 15.93
CA PRO A 98 13.88 -14.68 15.05
C PRO A 98 13.92 -16.12 14.55
N THR A 99 13.83 -16.28 13.23
CA THR A 99 13.96 -17.56 12.50
C THR A 99 14.56 -17.29 11.13
N GLU A 100 14.98 -18.34 10.41
CA GLU A 100 15.43 -18.20 9.01
C GLU A 100 14.29 -18.27 7.99
N ASP A 101 13.06 -18.44 8.47
CA ASP A 101 11.89 -18.71 7.64
C ASP A 101 11.47 -17.50 6.83
N LEU A 102 10.88 -17.75 5.65
CA LEU A 102 10.43 -16.72 4.74
C LEU A 102 9.44 -15.75 5.41
N LYS A 103 8.54 -16.28 6.26
CA LYS A 103 7.60 -15.48 7.05
C LYS A 103 8.31 -14.43 7.90
N TYR A 104 9.37 -14.79 8.62
CA TYR A 104 10.11 -13.86 9.46
C TYR A 104 10.73 -12.74 8.62
N LYS A 105 11.39 -13.10 7.51
CA LYS A 105 12.03 -12.12 6.61
C LYS A 105 11.01 -11.15 6.02
N ARG A 106 9.83 -11.64 5.63
CA ARG A 106 8.73 -10.82 5.11
C ARG A 106 8.10 -9.93 6.19
N ALA A 107 7.86 -10.48 7.38
CA ALA A 107 7.37 -9.72 8.54
C ALA A 107 8.31 -8.58 8.92
N LEU A 108 9.64 -8.81 8.88
CA LEU A 108 10.65 -7.80 9.16
C LEU A 108 10.56 -6.64 8.15
N ILE A 109 10.54 -6.93 6.85
CA ILE A 109 10.41 -5.91 5.80
C ILE A 109 9.12 -5.11 5.97
N LEU A 110 8.00 -5.79 6.22
CA LEU A 110 6.71 -5.16 6.42
C LEU A 110 6.74 -4.21 7.63
N ARG A 111 7.30 -4.66 8.76
CA ARG A 111 7.43 -3.82 9.96
C ARG A 111 8.33 -2.61 9.72
N GLU A 112 9.51 -2.80 9.12
CA GLU A 112 10.47 -1.72 8.86
C GLU A 112 9.89 -0.62 7.95
N VAL A 113 9.19 -1.03 6.87
CA VAL A 113 8.54 -0.06 5.98
C VAL A 113 7.45 0.71 6.73
N PHE A 114 6.59 0.03 7.48
CA PHE A 114 5.52 0.72 8.20
C PHE A 114 6.06 1.56 9.36
N GLU A 115 7.11 1.16 10.08
CA GLU A 115 7.78 1.98 11.09
C GLU A 115 8.39 3.27 10.51
N GLY A 116 8.97 3.19 9.32
CA GLY A 116 9.58 4.32 8.61
C GLY A 116 8.60 5.26 7.90
N ASN A 117 7.31 4.92 7.85
CA ASN A 117 6.29 5.71 7.14
C ASN A 117 5.12 6.08 8.06
N ASN A 118 4.36 7.10 7.63
CA ASN A 118 3.09 7.47 8.26
C ASN A 118 2.02 7.76 7.20
N ASN A 119 0.75 7.61 7.57
CA ASN A 119 -0.35 8.13 6.78
C ASN A 119 -0.52 9.64 7.07
N TYR A 120 -0.23 10.44 6.06
CA TYR A 120 -0.38 11.90 6.14
C TYR A 120 -1.75 12.37 5.67
N MET A 121 -2.39 11.63 4.75
CA MET A 121 -3.73 11.98 4.28
C MET A 121 -4.74 12.02 5.42
N LYS A 122 -5.53 13.11 5.45
CA LYS A 122 -6.56 13.35 6.48
C LYS A 122 -7.98 13.28 5.95
N SER A 123 -8.17 12.99 4.66
CA SER A 123 -9.48 12.72 4.09
C SER A 123 -9.58 11.27 3.67
N GLY A 124 -10.33 10.46 4.42
CA GLY A 124 -10.59 9.07 4.03
C GLY A 124 -11.31 8.95 2.69
N THR A 125 -12.12 9.93 2.30
CA THR A 125 -12.70 9.99 0.96
C THR A 125 -11.64 10.15 -0.13
N ASN A 126 -10.58 10.94 0.11
CA ASN A 126 -9.46 11.05 -0.83
C ASN A 126 -8.59 9.79 -0.81
N ILE A 127 -8.37 9.16 0.36
CA ILE A 127 -7.71 7.86 0.45
C ILE A 127 -8.44 6.85 -0.44
N ARG A 128 -9.76 6.71 -0.30
CA ARG A 128 -10.58 5.82 -1.14
C ARG A 128 -10.38 6.07 -2.63
N LYS A 129 -10.42 7.34 -3.08
CA LYS A 129 -10.18 7.68 -4.49
C LYS A 129 -8.78 7.25 -4.97
N VAL A 130 -7.76 7.37 -4.12
CA VAL A 130 -6.41 6.89 -4.43
C VAL A 130 -6.39 5.37 -4.52
N LEU A 131 -7.00 4.66 -3.56
CA LEU A 131 -7.07 3.19 -3.58
C LEU A 131 -7.73 2.66 -4.86
N ASN A 132 -8.87 3.23 -5.27
CA ASN A 132 -9.55 2.81 -6.49
C ASN A 132 -8.66 3.03 -7.73
N LYS A 133 -7.93 4.15 -7.78
CA LYS A 133 -6.95 4.39 -8.85
C LYS A 133 -5.80 3.40 -8.82
N LEU A 134 -5.34 2.99 -7.64
CA LEU A 134 -4.33 1.96 -7.49
C LEU A 134 -4.87 0.58 -7.92
N ASN A 135 -6.13 0.26 -7.65
CA ASN A 135 -6.78 -0.99 -8.07
C ASN A 135 -6.80 -1.17 -9.60
N GLU A 136 -6.84 -0.07 -10.37
CA GLU A 136 -6.74 -0.09 -11.84
C GLU A 136 -5.37 -0.58 -12.38
N ILE A 137 -4.35 -0.68 -11.54
CA ILE A 137 -2.99 -1.09 -11.93
C ILE A 137 -2.77 -2.58 -11.62
N ASP A 138 -2.38 -3.35 -12.64
CA ASP A 138 -1.97 -4.75 -12.49
C ASP A 138 -0.43 -4.86 -12.40
N PHE A 139 0.07 -4.92 -11.16
CA PHE A 139 1.50 -4.98 -10.87
C PHE A 139 2.16 -6.32 -11.21
N ASN A 140 1.39 -7.31 -11.67
CA ASN A 140 1.94 -8.59 -12.11
C ASN A 140 2.49 -8.53 -13.53
N THR A 141 2.13 -7.50 -14.31
CA THR A 141 2.64 -7.34 -15.67
C THR A 141 4.05 -6.73 -15.72
N THR A 142 4.93 -7.28 -16.56
CA THR A 142 6.33 -6.81 -16.72
C THR A 142 6.42 -5.33 -17.12
N LYS A 143 5.41 -4.82 -17.83
CA LYS A 143 5.35 -3.43 -18.30
C LYS A 143 5.12 -2.44 -17.16
N ASP A 144 4.24 -2.77 -16.21
CA ASP A 144 3.92 -1.89 -15.09
C ASP A 144 5.04 -1.90 -14.03
N LYS A 145 5.78 -3.01 -13.89
CA LYS A 145 6.97 -3.10 -13.02
C LYS A 145 8.09 -2.12 -13.45
N HIS A 146 8.39 -2.03 -14.75
CA HIS A 146 9.43 -1.10 -15.24
C HIS A 146 9.03 0.36 -15.04
N ALA A 147 7.80 0.70 -15.39
CA ALA A 147 7.30 2.05 -15.22
C ALA A 147 7.15 2.46 -13.74
N PHE A 148 6.95 1.49 -12.83
CA PHE A 148 6.99 1.72 -11.39
C PHE A 148 8.39 2.08 -10.88
N GLY A 149 9.43 1.36 -11.35
CA GLY A 149 10.82 1.71 -11.01
C GLY A 149 11.19 3.12 -11.47
N GLU A 150 10.81 3.48 -12.70
CA GLU A 150 11.01 4.85 -13.22
C GLU A 150 10.22 5.90 -12.43
N LEU A 151 9.02 5.55 -11.95
CA LEU A 151 8.23 6.46 -11.12
C LEU A 151 8.89 6.69 -9.76
N TYR A 152 9.36 5.62 -9.11
CA TYR A 152 10.07 5.69 -7.84
C TYR A 152 11.32 6.59 -7.96
N GLU A 153 12.09 6.44 -9.04
CA GLU A 153 13.25 7.29 -9.34
C GLU A 153 12.89 8.76 -9.63
N THR A 154 11.75 9.02 -10.30
CA THR A 154 11.26 10.38 -10.58
C THR A 154 10.71 11.05 -9.33
N ILE A 155 10.19 10.25 -8.41
CA ILE A 155 9.66 10.67 -7.12
C ILE A 155 10.82 10.98 -6.14
N LEU A 156 11.92 10.24 -6.18
CA LEU A 156 13.07 10.47 -5.29
C LEU A 156 14.01 11.62 -5.71
N LYS A 157 13.94 12.09 -6.96
CA LYS A 157 14.72 13.22 -7.48
C LYS A 157 14.03 14.56 -7.23
#